data_AF-A0AAD4BCY0-F1
#
_entry.id   AF-A0AAD4BCY0-F1
#
_cell.length_a   1.000
_cell.length_b   1.000
_cell.length_c   1.000
_cell.angle_alpha   90.00
_cell.angle_beta   90.00
_cell.angle_gamma   90.00
#
_symmetry.space_group_name_H-M   'P 1'
#
loop_
_entity.id
_entity.type
_entity.pdbx_description
1 polymer ?
#
loop_
_entity_poly.entity_id
_entity_poly.type
_entity_poly.pdbx_seq_one_letter_code
_entity_poly.pdbx_strand_id
1 'polypeptide(L)' 'YIPRPPNAFMLFRADFVRQKHVPGLIETNHDSPSKIIGDCWRSLPLEEKRVWEIKAKQEKEAHSKRYPGYRFKPVHNKS' A
#
# COMPACT_ATOMS: atom_id res chain seq x y z
N TYR A 1 -18.79 6.63 2.72
CA TYR A 1 -17.90 5.50 3.11
C TYR A 1 -16.49 6.06 3.25
N ILE A 2 -15.83 5.86 4.40
CA ILE A 2 -14.44 6.32 4.63
C ILE A 2 -13.52 5.10 4.45
N PRO A 3 -12.56 5.13 3.50
CA PRO A 3 -11.64 4.01 3.28
C PRO A 3 -10.68 3.82 4.45
N ARG A 4 -10.06 2.65 4.55
CA ARG A 4 -9.02 2.42 5.57
C ARG A 4 -7.78 3.26 5.27
N PRO A 5 -7.07 3.77 6.28
CA PRO A 5 -5.73 4.31 6.05
C PRO A 5 -4.82 3.21 5.48
N PRO A 6 -3.99 3.52 4.47
CA PRO A 6 -3.10 2.54 3.86
C PRO A 6 -2.02 2.10 4.86
N ASN A 7 -1.70 0.81 4.86
CA ASN A 7 -0.55 0.28 5.59
C ASN A 7 0.75 0.46 4.76
N ALA A 8 1.89 0.09 5.34
CA ALA A 8 3.22 0.25 4.72
C ALA A 8 3.30 -0.43 3.33
N PHE A 9 2.78 -1.65 3.22
CA PHE A 9 2.73 -2.38 1.95
C PHE A 9 1.84 -1.71 0.91
N MET A 10 0.67 -1.19 1.30
CA MET A 10 -0.25 -0.51 0.38
C MET A 10 0.36 0.79 -0.15
N LEU A 11 1.10 1.54 0.69
CA LEU A 11 1.86 2.71 0.26
C LEU A 11 2.98 2.33 -0.71
N PHE A 12 3.76 1.31 -0.38
CA PHE A 12 4.82 0.80 -1.26
C PHE A 12 4.26 0.33 -2.61
N ARG A 13 3.18 -0.44 -2.60
CA ARG A 13 2.53 -0.93 -3.82
C ARG A 13 2.05 0.22 -4.70
N ALA A 14 1.40 1.23 -4.13
CA ALA A 14 0.94 2.40 -4.88
C ALA A 14 2.12 3.15 -5.52
N ASP A 15 3.21 3.32 -4.76
CA ASP A 15 4.42 3.97 -5.26
C ASP A 15 5.12 3.14 -6.35
N PHE A 16 5.26 1.83 -6.15
CA PHE A 16 5.86 0.91 -7.12
C PHE A 16 5.06 0.88 -8.43
N VAL A 17 3.73 0.80 -8.35
CA VAL A 17 2.87 0.88 -9.55
C VAL A 17 3.07 2.22 -10.24
N ARG A 18 3.10 3.34 -9.51
CA ARG A 18 3.36 4.67 -10.07
C ARG A 18 4.72 4.76 -10.77
N GLN A 19 5.78 4.22 -10.16
CA GLN A 19 7.13 4.19 -10.74
C GLN A 19 7.20 3.31 -12.00
N LYS A 20 6.48 2.19 -12.03
CA LYS A 20 6.49 1.24 -13.16
C LYS A 20 5.52 1.63 -14.29
N HIS A 21 4.48 2.41 -13.99
CA HIS A 21 3.55 2.96 -14.97
C HIS A 21 4.13 4.15 -15.75
N VAL A 22 5.43 4.43 -15.59
CA VAL A 22 6.19 5.18 -16.59
C VAL A 22 6.18 4.33 -17.88
N PRO A 23 5.62 4.83 -19.00
CA PRO A 23 5.42 4.04 -20.21
C PRO A 23 6.75 3.46 -20.69
N GLY A 24 6.86 2.12 -20.70
CA GLY A 24 8.04 1.39 -21.18
C GLY A 24 8.45 0.16 -20.37
N LEU A 25 7.97 -0.04 -19.13
CA LEU A 25 8.47 -1.12 -18.26
C LEU A 25 7.46 -2.23 -17.89
N ILE A 26 6.17 -2.05 -18.16
CA ILE A 26 5.11 -3.01 -17.78
C ILE A 26 4.89 -4.09 -18.86
N GLU A 27 5.30 -3.86 -20.11
CA GLU A 27 5.08 -4.79 -21.23
C GLU A 27 5.90 -6.08 -21.16
N THR A 28 6.89 -6.19 -20.26
CA THR A 28 7.88 -7.29 -20.30
C THR A 28 7.62 -8.45 -19.35
N ASN A 29 6.62 -8.42 -18.46
CA ASN A 29 6.39 -9.52 -17.52
C ASN A 29 4.96 -10.07 -17.58
N HIS A 30 4.83 -11.37 -17.89
CA HIS A 30 3.59 -12.14 -17.91
C HIS A 30 3.04 -12.47 -16.50
N ASP A 31 3.81 -12.22 -15.44
CA ASP A 31 3.39 -12.49 -14.05
C ASP A 31 2.53 -11.32 -13.52
N SER A 32 1.56 -11.62 -12.65
CA SER A 32 0.64 -10.60 -12.15
C SER A 32 1.42 -9.55 -11.34
N PRO A 33 1.23 -8.24 -11.58
CA PRO A 33 1.98 -7.18 -10.91
C PRO A 33 1.92 -7.27 -9.38
N SER A 34 0.82 -7.79 -8.83
CA SER A 34 0.66 -8.05 -7.40
C SER A 34 1.67 -9.05 -6.83
N LYS A 35 2.03 -10.09 -7.60
CA LYS A 35 2.98 -11.13 -7.16
C LYS A 35 4.40 -10.57 -7.14
N ILE A 36 4.81 -9.90 -8.22
CA ILE A 36 6.09 -9.21 -8.34
C ILE A 36 6.28 -8.19 -7.20
N ILE A 37 5.27 -7.35 -6.93
CA ILE A 37 5.33 -6.35 -5.85
C ILE A 37 5.44 -7.02 -4.48
N GLY A 38 4.72 -8.12 -4.27
CA GLY A 38 4.82 -8.90 -3.04
C GLY A 38 6.22 -9.47 -2.82
N ASP A 39 6.85 -9.97 -3.87
CA ASP A 39 8.22 -10.50 -3.81
C ASP A 39 9.24 -9.37 -3.56
N CYS A 40 9.14 -8.24 -4.28
CA CYS A 40 9.98 -7.06 -4.03
C CYS A 40 9.85 -6.56 -2.59
N TRP A 41 8.62 -6.45 -2.08
CA TRP A 41 8.39 -6.03 -0.69
C TRP A 41 9.05 -6.98 0.31
N ARG A 42 8.95 -8.30 0.09
CA ARG A 42 9.61 -9.29 0.96
C ARG A 42 11.14 -9.15 0.92
N SER A 43 11.70 -8.89 -0.26
CA SER A 43 13.15 -8.70 -0.46
C SER A 43 13.69 -7.34 -0.01
N LEU A 44 12.85 -6.35 0.31
CA LEU A 44 13.32 -5.04 0.77
C LEU A 44 14.13 -5.14 2.09
N PRO A 45 15.22 -4.37 2.21
CA PRO A 45 15.93 -4.18 3.47
C PRO A 45 15.01 -3.67 4.59
N LEU A 46 15.35 -3.98 5.84
CA LEU A 46 14.58 -3.55 7.01
C LEU A 46 14.53 -2.02 7.13
N GLU A 47 15.60 -1.34 6.75
CA GLU A 47 15.70 0.13 6.76
C GLU A 47 14.70 0.76 5.78
N GLU A 48 14.62 0.22 4.56
CA GLU A 48 13.65 0.67 3.56
C GLU A 48 12.22 0.37 4.00
N LYS A 49 11.96 -0.83 4.56
CA LYS A 49 10.65 -1.18 5.13
C LYS A 49 10.27 -0.20 6.24
N ARG A 50 11.20 0.22 7.10
CA ARG A 50 10.95 1.20 8.16
C ARG A 50 10.48 2.54 7.61
N VAL A 51 11.01 3.01 6.48
CA VAL A 51 10.53 4.25 5.85
C VAL A 51 9.04 4.16 5.53
N TRP A 52 8.59 3.02 5.00
CA TRP A 52 7.18 2.78 4.70
C TRP A 52 6.31 2.61 5.96
N GLU A 53 6.84 1.99 7.01
CA GLU A 53 6.17 1.86 8.30
C GLU A 53 5.96 3.23 8.96
N ILE A 54 6.96 4.11 8.91
CA ILE A 54 6.87 5.49 9.42
C ILE A 54 5.80 6.25 8.64
N LYS A 55 5.80 6.18 7.30
CA LYS A 55 4.76 6.80 6.47
C LYS A 55 3.36 6.26 6.78
N ALA A 56 3.22 4.95 6.95
CA ALA A 56 1.94 4.33 7.31
C ALA A 56 1.45 4.78 8.69
N LYS A 57 2.35 4.96 9.64
CA LYS A 57 2.03 5.52 10.96
C LYS A 57 1.52 6.96 10.83
N GLN A 58 2.21 7.80 10.08
CA GLN A 58 1.80 9.18 9.82
C GLN A 58 0.42 9.25 9.14
N GLU A 59 0.18 8.41 8.12
CA GLU A 59 -1.13 8.33 7.45
C GLU A 59 -2.24 7.88 8.39
N LYS A 60 -1.96 6.90 9.27
CA LYS A 60 -2.92 6.47 10.30
C LYS A 60 -3.24 7.60 11.27
N GLU A 61 -2.24 8.36 11.71
CA GLU A 61 -2.42 9.50 12.61
C GLU A 61 -3.18 10.65 11.92
N ALA A 62 -2.81 10.98 10.69
CA ALA A 62 -3.50 11.98 9.87
C ALA A 62 -4.97 11.59 9.63
N HIS A 63 -5.22 10.31 9.31
CA HIS A 63 -6.57 9.77 9.15
C HIS A 63 -7.37 9.85 10.45
N SER A 64 -6.76 9.52 11.59
CA SER A 64 -7.43 9.63 12.90
C SER A 64 -7.79 11.07 13.25
N LYS A 65 -6.94 12.05 12.89
CA LYS A 65 -7.21 13.48 13.10
C LYS A 65 -8.29 14.00 12.15
N ARG A 66 -8.26 13.56 10.89
CA ARG A 66 -9.22 13.98 9.85
C ARG A 66 -10.61 13.38 10.07
N TYR A 67 -10.67 12.15 10.58
CA TYR A 67 -11.90 11.41 10.82
C TYR A 67 -12.00 10.99 12.29
N PRO A 68 -12.22 11.95 13.21
CA PRO A 68 -12.44 11.62 14.61
C PRO A 68 -13.68 10.75 14.74
N GLY A 69 -13.57 9.63 15.45
CA GLY A 69 -14.66 8.64 15.57
C GLY A 69 -14.73 7.61 14.42
N TYR A 70 -13.78 7.61 13.49
CA TYR A 70 -13.67 6.53 12.50
C TYR A 70 -13.51 5.17 13.19
N ARG A 71 -14.39 4.23 12.85
CA ARG A 71 -14.30 2.83 13.26
C ARG A 71 -14.45 1.94 12.05
N PHE A 72 -13.51 1.01 11.88
CA PHE A 72 -13.58 0.01 10.83
C PHE A 72 -14.81 -0.88 11.04
N LYS A 73 -15.70 -0.88 10.05
CA LYS A 73 -16.85 -1.79 9.96
C LYS A 73 -16.64 -2.67 8.73
N PRO A 74 -16.18 -3.92 8.87
CA PRO A 74 -16.02 -4.81 7.73
C PRO A 74 -17.38 -5.06 7.10
N VAL A 75 -17.55 -4.63 5.84
CA VAL A 75 -18.72 -4.99 5.06
C VAL A 75 -18.52 -6.42 4.61
N HIS A 76 -19.18 -7.37 5.29
CA HIS A 76 -19.22 -8.75 4.84
C HIS A 76 -20.24 -8.83 3.72
N ASN A 77 -19.82 -8.54 2.48
CA ASN A 77 -20.55 -9.05 1.34
C ASN A 77 -20.27 -10.56 1.32
N LYS A 78 -21.15 -11.33 1.97
CA LYS A 78 -21.24 -12.77 1.73
C LYS A 78 -21.64 -12.93 0.26
N SER A 79 -20.72 -13.43 -0.56
CA SER A 79 -21.07 -14.11 -1.82
C SER A 79 -21.55 -15.51 -1.51
#